data_AF-A0A7S0XAL0-F1
#
_entry.id   AF-A0A7S0XAL0-F1
#
_cell.length_a   1.000
_cell.length_b   1.000
_cell.length_c   1.000
_cell.angle_alpha   90.00
_cell.angle_beta   90.00
_cell.angle_gamma   90.00
#
_symmetry.space_group_name_H-M   'P 1'
#
loop_
_entity.id
_entity.type
_entity.pdbx_description
1 polymer ?
#
loop_
_entity_poly.entity_id
_entity_poly.type
_entity_poly.pdbx_seq_one_letter_code
_entity_poly.pdbx_strand_id
1 'polypeptide(L)'
;RPVAEAAGEAGRALYTAGELAASPMPTRPEVFVHRNVGKFPAVMRDMALGHEGKGDVLSALITAEWFGNDSAFRGWGSAQAFNARMLARHGRREEARDAARVALAGSPWYTIGRTAGGAWEMLELAGLAGTVRTRGWGAAQLRDMLETGGEAHKAAAVAMAGQMPPEINAPPPKTAAALAIEDAQLAMDVVALGGDVDTAAGRAITWDEVREEVAAKYCEAGLGEMAAFVRRA
;
A
#
# COMPACT_ATOMS: atom_id res chain seq x y z
N ARG A 1 20.64 23.40 9.38
CA ARG A 1 21.64 22.52 8.72
C ARG A 1 21.04 22.03 7.41
N PRO A 2 21.72 22.14 6.26
CA PRO A 2 21.23 21.56 5.01
C PRO A 2 20.97 20.05 5.20
N VAL A 3 19.88 19.54 4.64
CA VAL A 3 19.49 18.12 4.76
C VAL A 3 20.59 17.17 4.28
N ALA A 4 21.36 17.55 3.25
CA ALA A 4 22.48 16.77 2.74
C ALA A 4 23.63 16.60 3.76
N GLU A 5 23.81 17.57 4.66
CA GLU A 5 24.84 17.51 5.70
C GLU A 5 24.44 16.55 6.83
N ALA A 6 23.13 16.49 7.14
CA ALA A 6 22.56 15.53 8.10
C ALA A 6 22.59 14.08 7.57
N ALA A 7 22.51 13.90 6.25
CA ALA A 7 22.62 12.60 5.59
C ALA A 7 24.07 12.10 5.41
N GLY A 8 25.07 12.83 5.93
CA GLY A 8 26.46 12.40 5.97
C GLY A 8 27.09 12.19 4.59
N GLU A 9 27.99 11.22 4.49
CA GLU A 9 28.71 10.90 3.26
C GLU A 9 27.79 10.41 2.14
N ALA A 10 26.80 9.57 2.49
CA ALA A 10 25.80 9.09 1.53
C ALA A 10 25.01 10.23 0.89
N GLY A 11 24.58 11.21 1.70
CA GLY A 11 23.88 12.40 1.19
C GLY A 11 24.73 13.25 0.24
N ARG A 12 26.03 13.41 0.56
CA ARG A 12 26.98 14.16 -0.28
C ARG A 12 27.35 13.42 -1.56
N ALA A 13 27.36 12.10 -1.54
CA ALA A 13 27.65 11.28 -2.72
C ALA A 13 26.49 11.25 -3.74
N LEU A 14 25.26 11.48 -3.28
CA LEU A 14 24.06 11.42 -4.13
C LEU A 14 23.82 12.69 -4.95
N TYR A 15 24.27 13.85 -4.48
CA TYR A 15 24.00 15.14 -5.14
C TYR A 15 24.92 16.26 -4.63
N THR A 16 25.41 17.09 -5.54
CA THR A 16 26.10 18.34 -5.21
C THR A 16 25.16 19.54 -5.34
N ALA A 17 25.15 20.42 -4.34
CA ALA A 17 24.37 21.65 -4.36
C ALA A 17 24.63 22.46 -5.64
N GLY A 18 23.58 22.74 -6.41
CA GLY A 18 23.64 23.49 -7.66
C GLY A 18 23.54 22.63 -8.92
N GLU A 19 23.67 21.30 -8.83
CA GLU A 19 23.59 20.42 -10.01
C GLU A 19 22.23 20.49 -10.72
N LEU A 20 21.12 20.66 -9.98
CA LEU A 20 19.81 20.84 -10.61
C LEU A 20 19.79 22.10 -11.47
N ALA A 21 20.27 23.22 -10.93
CA ALA A 21 20.29 24.51 -11.63
C ALA A 21 21.23 24.50 -12.84
N ALA A 22 22.32 23.74 -12.77
CA ALA A 22 23.27 23.55 -13.87
C ALA A 22 22.81 22.48 -14.89
N SER A 23 21.80 21.68 -14.57
CA SER A 23 21.31 20.61 -15.45
C SER A 23 20.50 21.17 -16.63
N PRO A 24 20.27 20.38 -17.69
CA PRO A 24 19.34 20.75 -18.77
C PRO A 24 17.86 20.86 -18.34
N MET A 25 17.54 20.62 -17.06
CA MET A 25 16.18 20.54 -16.54
C MET A 25 16.01 21.33 -15.22
N PRO A 26 16.42 22.60 -15.16
CA PRO A 26 16.50 23.35 -13.89
C PRO A 26 15.14 23.59 -13.22
N THR A 27 14.06 23.51 -14.00
CA THR A 27 12.67 23.67 -13.54
C THR A 27 11.96 22.34 -13.29
N ARG A 28 12.66 21.21 -13.39
CA ARG A 28 12.09 19.86 -13.25
C ARG A 28 12.82 19.04 -12.17
N PRO A 29 12.72 19.46 -10.89
CA PRO A 29 13.36 18.75 -9.79
C PRO A 29 12.94 17.28 -9.70
N GLU A 30 11.69 16.95 -10.07
CA GLU A 30 11.17 15.59 -10.06
C GLU A 30 11.95 14.67 -11.02
N VAL A 31 12.23 15.15 -12.24
CA VAL A 31 13.00 14.36 -13.22
C VAL A 31 14.46 14.26 -12.80
N PHE A 32 15.02 15.34 -12.28
CA PHE A 32 16.40 15.35 -11.80
C PHE A 32 16.60 14.34 -10.68
N VAL A 33 15.73 14.34 -9.66
CA VAL A 33 15.83 13.43 -8.52
C VAL A 33 15.61 11.99 -8.98
N HIS A 34 14.61 11.74 -9.82
CA HIS A 34 14.36 10.40 -10.36
C HIS A 34 15.59 9.82 -11.07
N ARG A 35 16.26 10.63 -11.89
CA ARG A 35 17.40 10.20 -12.72
C ARG A 35 18.70 10.07 -11.94
N ASN A 36 18.99 11.01 -11.03
CA ASN A 36 20.32 11.15 -10.45
C ASN A 36 20.40 10.65 -8.99
N VAL A 37 19.27 10.59 -8.27
CA VAL A 37 19.25 10.22 -6.85
C VAL A 37 18.55 8.89 -6.65
N GLY A 38 17.32 8.74 -7.14
CA GLY A 38 16.56 7.50 -6.99
C GLY A 38 15.05 7.67 -7.08
N LYS A 39 14.33 6.56 -6.87
CA LYS A 39 12.87 6.52 -6.92
C LYS A 39 12.29 6.81 -5.55
N PHE A 40 11.43 7.83 -5.47
CA PHE A 40 10.70 8.17 -4.25
C PHE A 40 9.21 8.33 -4.57
N PRO A 41 8.30 7.89 -3.68
CA PRO A 41 6.85 7.98 -3.94
C PRO A 41 6.36 9.40 -4.25
N ALA A 42 6.94 10.43 -3.62
CA ALA A 42 6.61 11.83 -3.93
C ALA A 42 7.02 12.20 -5.36
N VAL A 43 8.27 11.92 -5.73
CA VAL A 43 8.82 12.21 -7.06
C VAL A 43 8.03 11.51 -8.18
N MET A 44 7.64 10.25 -7.97
CA MET A 44 6.86 9.48 -8.94
C MET A 44 5.48 10.09 -9.17
N ARG A 45 4.82 10.55 -8.09
CA ARG A 45 3.56 11.28 -8.18
C ARG A 45 3.72 12.62 -8.88
N ASP A 46 4.75 13.39 -8.53
CA ASP A 46 5.03 14.69 -9.14
C ASP A 46 5.30 14.58 -10.64
N MET A 47 5.96 13.51 -11.09
CA MET A 47 6.11 13.23 -12.52
C MET A 47 4.76 13.01 -13.22
N ALA A 48 3.89 12.17 -12.66
CA ALA A 48 2.56 11.90 -13.23
C ALA A 48 1.68 13.16 -13.25
N LEU A 49 1.65 13.91 -12.15
CA LEU A 49 0.92 15.18 -12.04
C LEU A 49 1.51 16.25 -12.97
N GLY A 50 2.83 16.23 -13.21
CA GLY A 50 3.49 17.12 -14.17
C GLY A 50 3.09 16.86 -15.63
N HIS A 51 2.76 15.62 -15.99
CA HIS A 51 2.16 15.31 -17.29
C HIS A 51 0.69 15.76 -17.36
N GLU A 52 -0.08 15.47 -16.30
CA GLU A 52 -1.49 15.88 -16.21
C GLU A 52 -1.64 17.41 -16.31
N GLY A 53 -0.81 18.18 -15.60
CA GLY A 53 -0.83 19.64 -15.64
C GLY A 53 -0.49 20.25 -17.01
N LYS A 54 0.10 19.48 -17.92
CA LYS A 54 0.35 19.87 -19.32
C LYS A 54 -0.80 19.46 -20.26
N GLY A 55 -1.84 18.81 -19.74
CA GLY A 55 -2.92 18.22 -20.51
C GLY A 55 -2.55 16.88 -21.17
N ASP A 56 -1.36 16.33 -20.88
CA ASP A 56 -0.93 15.03 -21.40
C ASP A 56 -1.43 13.90 -20.49
N VAL A 57 -2.74 13.63 -20.59
CA VAL A 57 -3.43 12.63 -19.76
C VAL A 57 -2.87 11.22 -19.99
N LEU A 58 -2.49 10.87 -21.22
CA LEU A 58 -1.95 9.54 -21.52
C LEU A 58 -0.63 9.31 -20.78
N SER A 59 0.32 10.23 -20.88
CA SER A 59 1.58 10.10 -20.15
C SER A 59 1.39 10.13 -18.64
N ALA A 60 0.41 10.90 -18.13
CA ALA A 60 0.08 10.92 -16.71
C ALA A 60 -0.40 9.55 -16.21
N LEU A 61 -1.31 8.91 -16.94
CA LEU A 61 -1.84 7.59 -16.62
C LEU A 61 -0.77 6.49 -16.73
N ILE A 62 0.04 6.51 -17.79
CA ILE A 62 1.16 5.56 -17.96
C ILE A 62 2.16 5.70 -16.80
N THR A 63 2.48 6.93 -16.40
CA THR A 63 3.40 7.18 -15.29
C THR A 63 2.80 6.71 -13.95
N ALA A 64 1.51 6.91 -13.73
CA ALA A 64 0.81 6.45 -12.53
C ALA A 64 0.75 4.91 -12.45
N GLU A 65 0.48 4.24 -13.57
CA GLU A 65 0.48 2.78 -13.67
C GLU A 65 1.88 2.21 -13.44
N TRP A 66 2.89 2.82 -14.08
CA TRP A 66 4.28 2.43 -13.87
C TRP A 66 4.71 2.57 -12.41
N PHE A 67 4.33 3.68 -11.75
CA PHE A 67 4.57 3.85 -10.32
C PHE A 67 3.89 2.75 -9.48
N GLY A 68 2.62 2.44 -9.77
CA GLY A 68 1.87 1.38 -9.07
C GLY A 68 2.50 -0.01 -9.20
N ASN A 69 3.12 -0.30 -10.35
CA ASN A 69 3.71 -1.60 -10.66
C ASN A 69 5.22 -1.71 -10.41
N ASP A 70 5.88 -0.62 -9.98
CA ASP A 70 7.31 -0.61 -9.74
C ASP A 70 7.68 -1.50 -8.55
N SER A 71 8.65 -2.40 -8.76
CA SER A 71 9.09 -3.35 -7.73
C SER A 71 9.71 -2.67 -6.52
N ALA A 72 10.23 -1.44 -6.67
CA ALA A 72 10.76 -0.66 -5.56
C ALA A 72 9.70 -0.29 -4.51
N PHE A 73 8.41 -0.34 -4.87
CA PHE A 73 7.29 -0.02 -3.98
C PHE A 73 6.39 -1.21 -3.70
N ARG A 74 6.86 -2.44 -3.97
CA ARG A 74 6.12 -3.67 -3.64
C ARG A 74 5.80 -3.70 -2.14
N GLY A 75 4.54 -3.99 -1.80
CA GLY A 75 4.06 -4.00 -0.42
C GLY A 75 3.69 -2.62 0.14
N TRP A 76 3.78 -1.55 -0.66
CA TRP A 76 3.34 -0.20 -0.30
C TRP A 76 2.11 0.22 -1.10
N GLY A 77 0.94 0.22 -0.46
CA GLY A 77 -0.36 0.44 -1.08
C GLY A 77 -0.55 1.81 -1.71
N SER A 78 0.18 2.83 -1.23
CA SER A 78 0.06 4.21 -1.72
C SER A 78 0.28 4.36 -3.24
N ALA A 79 1.13 3.53 -3.83
CA ALA A 79 1.46 3.59 -5.26
C ALA A 79 0.28 3.13 -6.12
N GLN A 80 -0.27 1.97 -5.80
CA GLN A 80 -1.47 1.44 -6.47
C GLN A 80 -2.71 2.29 -6.18
N ALA A 81 -2.84 2.82 -4.96
CA ALA A 81 -3.91 3.75 -4.63
C ALA A 81 -3.81 5.05 -5.42
N PHE A 82 -2.61 5.58 -5.65
CA PHE A 82 -2.41 6.73 -6.53
C PHE A 82 -2.83 6.43 -7.97
N ASN A 83 -2.45 5.26 -8.50
CA ASN A 83 -2.89 4.82 -9.83
C ASN A 83 -4.43 4.75 -9.93
N ALA A 84 -5.08 4.11 -8.96
CA ALA A 84 -6.54 4.02 -8.89
C ALA A 84 -7.21 5.41 -8.91
N ARG A 85 -6.68 6.37 -8.13
CA ARG A 85 -7.18 7.75 -8.09
C ARG A 85 -7.00 8.47 -9.43
N MET A 86 -5.86 8.31 -10.08
CA MET A 86 -5.61 8.90 -11.41
C MET A 86 -6.57 8.35 -12.46
N LEU A 87 -6.77 7.03 -12.49
CA LEU A 87 -7.74 6.38 -13.37
C LEU A 87 -9.17 6.88 -13.12
N ALA A 88 -9.59 6.96 -11.86
CA ALA A 88 -10.92 7.44 -11.48
C ALA A 88 -11.15 8.89 -11.92
N ARG A 89 -10.16 9.77 -11.71
CA ARG A 89 -10.22 11.19 -12.08
C ARG A 89 -10.42 11.41 -13.57
N HIS A 90 -9.88 10.52 -14.40
CA HIS A 90 -10.03 10.57 -15.85
C HIS A 90 -11.15 9.65 -16.39
N GLY A 91 -12.10 9.25 -15.54
CA GLY A 91 -13.29 8.52 -15.96
C GLY A 91 -13.09 7.04 -16.29
N ARG A 92 -11.89 6.48 -16.05
CA ARG A 92 -11.56 5.05 -16.30
C ARG A 92 -12.01 4.19 -15.12
N ARG A 93 -13.33 4.17 -14.87
CA ARG A 93 -13.92 3.62 -13.63
C ARG A 93 -13.64 2.13 -13.41
N GLU A 94 -13.69 1.32 -14.45
CA GLU A 94 -13.45 -0.13 -14.31
C GLU A 94 -12.00 -0.42 -13.93
N GLU A 95 -11.05 0.25 -14.57
CA GLU A 95 -9.62 0.11 -14.26
C GLU A 95 -9.28 0.68 -12.89
N ALA A 96 -9.91 1.80 -12.51
CA ALA A 96 -9.76 2.37 -11.18
C ALA A 96 -10.23 1.40 -10.09
N ARG A 97 -11.37 0.72 -10.32
CA ARG A 97 -11.89 -0.32 -9.41
C ARG A 97 -10.90 -1.46 -9.24
N ASP A 98 -10.32 -1.93 -10.34
CA ASP A 98 -9.40 -3.06 -10.30
C ASP A 98 -8.06 -2.66 -9.66
N ALA A 99 -7.53 -1.47 -9.95
CA ALA A 99 -6.35 -0.92 -9.28
C ALA A 99 -6.57 -0.72 -7.76
N ALA A 100 -7.77 -0.27 -7.35
CA ALA A 100 -8.11 -0.15 -5.94
C ALA A 100 -8.14 -1.52 -5.23
N ARG A 101 -8.63 -2.58 -5.89
CA ARG A 101 -8.56 -3.95 -5.37
C ARG A 101 -7.13 -4.44 -5.23
N VAL A 102 -6.26 -4.13 -6.19
CA VAL A 102 -4.83 -4.45 -6.09
C VAL A 102 -4.19 -3.73 -4.90
N ALA A 103 -4.50 -2.46 -4.67
CA ALA A 103 -4.00 -1.71 -3.51
C ALA A 103 -4.42 -2.37 -2.19
N LEU A 104 -5.69 -2.78 -2.08
CA LEU A 104 -6.24 -3.43 -0.87
C LEU A 104 -5.70 -4.85 -0.65
N ALA A 105 -5.56 -5.66 -1.70
CA ALA A 105 -5.12 -7.04 -1.59
C ALA A 105 -3.60 -7.17 -1.41
N GLY A 106 -2.84 -6.35 -2.14
CA GLY A 106 -1.38 -6.50 -2.26
C GLY A 106 -0.55 -5.77 -1.20
N SER A 107 -1.18 -5.07 -0.24
CA SER A 107 -0.45 -4.27 0.74
C SER A 107 -1.15 -4.15 2.10
N PRO A 108 -0.39 -3.85 3.16
CA PRO A 108 -0.96 -3.41 4.42
C PRO A 108 -1.66 -2.06 4.24
N TRP A 109 -2.86 -1.91 4.78
CA TRP A 109 -3.73 -0.76 4.52
C TRP A 109 -3.22 0.54 5.13
N TYR A 110 -2.44 0.46 6.21
CA TYR A 110 -1.75 1.64 6.76
C TYR A 110 -0.74 2.25 5.78
N THR A 111 -0.27 1.51 4.77
CA THR A 111 0.63 2.01 3.72
C THR A 111 -0.09 2.70 2.57
N ILE A 112 -1.43 2.66 2.51
CA ILE A 112 -2.25 3.44 1.56
C ILE A 112 -2.25 4.93 1.94
N GLY A 113 -2.08 5.23 3.24
CA GLY A 113 -2.12 6.57 3.81
C GLY A 113 -3.53 7.02 4.17
N ARG A 114 -3.66 8.25 4.72
CA ARG A 114 -4.95 8.80 5.19
C ARG A 114 -5.44 10.04 4.43
N THR A 115 -4.59 10.64 3.60
CA THR A 115 -4.82 11.98 3.01
C THR A 115 -6.04 12.05 2.07
N ALA A 116 -6.48 10.93 1.52
CA ALA A 116 -7.64 10.86 0.62
C ALA A 116 -8.72 9.88 1.09
N GLY A 117 -8.81 9.59 2.39
CA GLY A 117 -9.76 8.60 2.94
C GLY A 117 -9.21 7.17 3.01
N GLY A 118 -7.98 6.96 2.54
CA GLY A 118 -7.17 5.77 2.84
C GLY A 118 -7.76 4.46 2.34
N ALA A 119 -7.77 3.44 3.19
CA ALA A 119 -8.29 2.12 2.84
C ALA A 119 -9.80 2.14 2.56
N TRP A 120 -10.54 2.99 3.28
CA TRP A 120 -11.98 3.12 3.08
C TRP A 120 -12.32 3.73 1.71
N GLU A 121 -11.60 4.76 1.28
CA GLU A 121 -11.71 5.30 -0.07
C GLU A 121 -11.43 4.23 -1.13
N MET A 122 -10.39 3.40 -0.94
CA MET A 122 -10.10 2.30 -1.85
C MET A 122 -11.23 1.27 -1.88
N LEU A 123 -11.93 1.01 -0.77
CA LEU A 123 -13.10 0.15 -0.77
C LEU A 123 -14.27 0.71 -1.57
N GLU A 124 -14.48 2.02 -1.50
CA GLU A 124 -15.51 2.71 -2.26
C GLU A 124 -15.21 2.63 -3.76
N LEU A 125 -13.96 2.94 -4.16
CA LEU A 125 -13.52 2.78 -5.56
C LEU A 125 -13.57 1.33 -6.03
N ALA A 126 -13.24 0.36 -5.17
CA ALA A 126 -13.30 -1.06 -5.46
C ALA A 126 -14.75 -1.61 -5.56
N GLY A 127 -15.76 -0.81 -5.20
CA GLY A 127 -17.16 -1.22 -5.15
C GLY A 127 -17.46 -2.22 -4.02
N LEU A 128 -16.68 -2.20 -2.94
CA LEU A 128 -16.75 -3.16 -1.84
C LEU A 128 -17.35 -2.56 -0.55
N ALA A 129 -17.36 -1.23 -0.40
CA ALA A 129 -17.85 -0.57 0.81
C ALA A 129 -19.31 -0.97 1.18
N GLY A 130 -20.19 -1.08 0.19
CA GLY A 130 -21.59 -1.51 0.42
C GLY A 130 -21.71 -2.95 0.94
N THR A 131 -20.86 -3.85 0.44
CA THR A 131 -20.78 -5.25 0.91
C THR A 131 -20.28 -5.31 2.34
N VAL A 132 -19.21 -4.56 2.65
CA VAL A 132 -18.63 -4.48 3.98
C VAL A 132 -19.67 -4.02 5.01
N ARG A 133 -20.40 -2.93 4.70
CA ARG A 133 -21.47 -2.42 5.56
C ARG A 133 -22.61 -3.43 5.75
N THR A 134 -23.15 -3.97 4.65
CA THR A 134 -24.30 -4.90 4.69
C THR A 134 -23.97 -6.17 5.48
N ARG A 135 -22.74 -6.68 5.35
CA ARG A 135 -22.31 -7.92 6.00
C ARG A 135 -21.71 -7.73 7.39
N GLY A 136 -21.52 -6.48 7.83
CA GLY A 136 -20.86 -6.21 9.11
C GLY A 136 -19.43 -6.75 9.14
N TRP A 137 -18.67 -6.60 8.06
CA TRP A 137 -17.29 -7.07 7.99
C TRP A 137 -16.31 -6.08 8.62
N GLY A 138 -15.41 -6.58 9.47
CA GLY A 138 -14.21 -5.86 9.90
C GLY A 138 -13.01 -6.18 8.99
N ALA A 139 -11.83 -5.70 9.38
CA ALA A 139 -10.61 -5.88 8.58
C ALA A 139 -10.27 -7.35 8.27
N ALA A 140 -10.46 -8.26 9.23
CA ALA A 140 -10.11 -9.67 9.08
C ALA A 140 -10.94 -10.36 7.99
N GLN A 141 -12.27 -10.20 8.02
CA GLN A 141 -13.16 -10.81 7.03
C GLN A 141 -12.94 -10.21 5.65
N LEU A 142 -12.69 -8.90 5.58
CA LEU A 142 -12.38 -8.24 4.32
C LEU A 142 -11.04 -8.71 3.74
N ARG A 143 -10.01 -8.89 4.56
CA ARG A 143 -8.70 -9.41 4.12
C ARG A 143 -8.79 -10.85 3.62
N ASP A 144 -9.47 -11.74 4.34
CA ASP A 144 -9.74 -13.11 3.87
C ASP A 144 -10.48 -13.09 2.53
N MET A 145 -11.51 -12.26 2.39
CA MET A 145 -12.24 -12.14 1.12
C MET A 145 -11.34 -11.67 -0.03
N LEU A 146 -10.47 -10.69 0.19
CA LEU A 146 -9.56 -10.17 -0.83
C LEU A 146 -8.46 -11.18 -1.22
N GLU A 147 -7.96 -11.95 -0.27
CA GLU A 147 -6.88 -12.91 -0.49
C GLU A 147 -7.38 -14.21 -1.12
N THR A 148 -8.56 -14.68 -0.75
CA THR A 148 -9.05 -16.00 -1.18
C THR A 148 -10.24 -15.92 -2.13
N GLY A 149 -10.76 -14.72 -2.44
CA GLY A 149 -12.03 -14.54 -3.14
C GLY A 149 -13.26 -14.97 -2.32
N GLY A 150 -13.10 -15.19 -1.01
CA GLY A 150 -14.13 -15.70 -0.09
C GLY A 150 -14.53 -17.18 -0.31
N GLU A 151 -15.54 -17.64 0.43
CA GLU A 151 -15.96 -19.04 0.47
C GLU A 151 -16.37 -19.62 -0.90
N ALA A 152 -16.98 -18.80 -1.76
CA ALA A 152 -17.38 -19.25 -3.10
C ALA A 152 -16.17 -19.54 -4.00
N HIS A 153 -15.12 -18.72 -3.91
CA HIS A 153 -13.89 -18.95 -4.67
C HIS A 153 -13.07 -20.09 -4.05
N LYS A 154 -13.02 -20.22 -2.72
CA LYS A 154 -12.46 -21.40 -2.02
C LYS A 154 -13.15 -22.69 -2.48
N ALA A 155 -14.49 -22.72 -2.51
CA ALA A 155 -15.25 -23.89 -2.96
C ALA A 155 -15.00 -24.23 -4.43
N ALA A 156 -14.90 -23.22 -5.31
CA ALA A 156 -14.54 -23.42 -6.71
C ALA A 156 -13.10 -23.94 -6.87
N ALA A 157 -12.15 -23.40 -6.10
CA ALA A 157 -10.76 -23.86 -6.11
C ALA A 157 -10.63 -25.31 -5.64
N VAL A 158 -11.36 -25.71 -4.58
CA VAL A 158 -11.41 -27.11 -4.11
C VAL A 158 -12.01 -28.04 -5.16
N ALA A 159 -13.09 -27.63 -5.83
CA ALA A 159 -13.70 -28.40 -6.91
C ALA A 159 -12.76 -28.61 -8.12
N MET A 160 -11.91 -27.62 -8.41
CA MET A 160 -10.91 -27.67 -9.49
C MET A 160 -9.62 -28.41 -9.10
N ALA A 161 -9.21 -28.35 -7.83
CA ALA A 161 -8.00 -29.00 -7.33
C ALA A 161 -8.04 -30.54 -7.45
N GLY A 162 -9.24 -31.13 -7.50
CA GLY A 162 -9.43 -32.55 -7.80
C GLY A 162 -8.99 -32.97 -9.22
N GLN A 163 -8.59 -32.03 -10.09
CA GLN A 163 -8.23 -32.26 -11.49
C GLN A 163 -6.74 -31.96 -11.82
N MET A 164 -5.92 -31.50 -10.88
CA MET A 164 -4.51 -31.16 -11.12
C MET A 164 -3.55 -31.93 -10.18
N PRO A 165 -2.33 -32.32 -10.64
CA PRO A 165 -1.35 -32.98 -9.79
C PRO A 165 -0.95 -32.11 -8.58
N PRO A 166 -0.88 -32.67 -7.37
CA PRO A 166 -0.64 -31.92 -6.12
C PRO A 166 0.75 -31.25 -6.04
N GLU A 167 1.68 -31.64 -6.90
CA GLU A 167 3.10 -31.24 -6.83
C GLU A 167 3.38 -29.88 -7.50
N ILE A 168 2.45 -29.31 -8.27
CA ILE A 168 2.76 -28.20 -9.18
C ILE A 168 2.50 -26.81 -8.59
N ASN A 169 1.73 -26.64 -7.49
CA ASN A 169 1.30 -25.28 -7.12
C ASN A 169 0.98 -25.00 -5.64
N ALA A 170 1.35 -25.86 -4.68
CA ALA A 170 1.17 -25.52 -3.28
C ALA A 170 2.28 -24.54 -2.82
N PRO A 171 1.96 -23.29 -2.44
CA PRO A 171 2.96 -22.43 -1.82
C PRO A 171 3.52 -23.12 -0.56
N PRO A 172 4.81 -22.94 -0.25
CA PRO A 172 5.38 -23.52 0.96
C PRO A 172 4.60 -23.04 2.18
N PRO A 173 4.43 -23.89 3.22
CA PRO A 173 3.72 -23.52 4.42
C PRO A 173 4.38 -22.29 5.06
N LYS A 174 3.57 -21.31 5.46
CA LYS A 174 4.04 -20.11 6.13
C LYS A 174 4.71 -20.50 7.46
N THR A 175 5.83 -19.86 7.77
CA THR A 175 6.52 -20.06 9.05
C THR A 175 5.72 -19.40 10.18
N ALA A 176 5.93 -19.84 11.42
CA ALA A 176 5.32 -19.19 12.59
C ALA A 176 5.65 -17.68 12.67
N ALA A 177 6.88 -17.30 12.30
CA ALA A 177 7.28 -15.90 12.24
C ALA A 177 6.53 -15.11 11.15
N ALA A 178 6.29 -15.71 9.98
CA ALA A 178 5.50 -15.06 8.92
C ALA A 178 4.04 -14.86 9.34
N LEU A 179 3.44 -15.86 9.99
CA LEU A 179 2.08 -15.75 10.53
C LEU A 179 1.99 -14.66 11.62
N ALA A 180 2.99 -14.56 12.50
CA ALA A 180 3.01 -13.50 13.50
C ALA A 180 3.12 -12.09 12.86
N ILE A 181 3.87 -11.94 11.75
CA ILE A 181 3.91 -10.68 11.00
C ILE A 181 2.55 -10.37 10.37
N GLU A 182 1.85 -11.37 9.85
CA GLU A 182 0.50 -11.21 9.29
C GLU A 182 -0.52 -10.81 10.35
N ASP A 183 -0.46 -11.39 11.54
CA ASP A 183 -1.29 -11.00 12.69
C ASP A 183 -1.02 -9.53 13.09
N ALA A 184 0.25 -9.12 13.17
CA ALA A 184 0.63 -7.74 13.46
C ALA A 184 0.08 -6.76 12.39
N GLN A 185 0.15 -7.17 11.12
CA GLN A 185 -0.41 -6.39 10.01
C GLN A 185 -1.93 -6.28 10.12
N LEU A 186 -2.63 -7.37 10.44
CA LEU A 186 -4.07 -7.36 10.59
C LEU A 186 -4.52 -6.41 11.71
N ALA A 187 -3.82 -6.41 12.85
CA ALA A 187 -4.10 -5.48 13.94
C ALA A 187 -3.95 -4.01 13.50
N MET A 188 -2.96 -3.69 12.67
CA MET A 188 -2.81 -2.35 12.09
C MET A 188 -3.84 -2.04 11.00
N ASP A 189 -4.28 -3.04 10.23
CA ASP A 189 -5.31 -2.87 9.20
C ASP A 189 -6.68 -2.55 9.81
N VAL A 190 -6.99 -3.08 11.00
CA VAL A 190 -8.18 -2.68 11.78
C VAL A 190 -8.18 -1.17 12.03
N VAL A 191 -7.06 -0.62 12.50
CA VAL A 191 -6.89 0.83 12.71
C VAL A 191 -6.99 1.60 11.39
N ALA A 192 -6.35 1.10 10.34
CA ALA A 192 -6.29 1.78 9.04
C ALA A 192 -7.62 1.78 8.29
N LEU A 193 -8.44 0.73 8.47
CA LEU A 193 -9.75 0.61 7.85
C LEU A 193 -10.75 1.58 8.46
N GLY A 194 -10.76 1.66 9.80
CA GLY A 194 -11.69 2.53 10.54
C GLY A 194 -13.15 2.29 10.18
N GLY A 195 -13.52 1.05 9.85
CA GLY A 195 -14.84 0.71 9.34
C GLY A 195 -15.94 0.96 10.38
N ASP A 196 -17.17 1.20 9.91
CA ASP A 196 -18.35 1.42 10.78
C ASP A 196 -18.54 0.26 11.79
N VAL A 197 -18.15 -0.97 11.43
CA VAL A 197 -18.24 -2.17 12.27
C VAL A 197 -17.23 -2.14 13.42
N ASP A 198 -15.99 -1.75 13.13
CA ASP A 198 -14.93 -1.59 14.11
C ASP A 198 -15.16 -0.33 14.98
N THR A 199 -15.83 0.68 14.42
CA THR A 199 -16.18 1.95 15.09
C THR A 199 -17.46 1.83 15.93
N ALA A 200 -18.43 0.99 15.54
CA ALA A 200 -19.69 0.75 16.27
C ALA A 200 -19.50 0.02 17.61
N ALA A 201 -18.32 -0.55 17.87
CA ALA A 201 -17.87 -0.95 19.20
C ALA A 201 -17.66 0.25 20.16
N GLY A 202 -17.92 1.47 19.71
CA GLY A 202 -18.00 2.68 20.52
C GLY A 202 -16.69 3.48 20.60
N ARG A 203 -15.61 3.01 19.98
CA ARG A 203 -14.33 3.71 19.81
C ARG A 203 -13.71 3.24 18.49
N ALA A 204 -13.28 4.18 17.65
CA ALA A 204 -12.39 3.82 16.54
C ALA A 204 -11.15 3.16 17.16
N ILE A 205 -10.85 1.92 16.78
CA ILE A 205 -9.70 1.20 17.31
C ILE A 205 -8.45 2.02 16.96
N THR A 206 -7.79 2.51 18.00
CA THR A 206 -6.65 3.41 17.87
C THR A 206 -5.34 2.63 17.81
N TRP A 207 -4.28 3.30 17.33
CA TRP A 207 -2.93 2.77 17.43
C TRP A 207 -2.58 2.33 18.86
N ASP A 208 -2.95 3.13 19.86
CA ASP A 208 -2.64 2.85 21.27
C ASP A 208 -3.31 1.57 21.79
N GLU A 209 -4.46 1.20 21.23
CA GLU A 209 -5.19 -0.02 21.60
C GLU A 209 -4.57 -1.29 20.99
N VAL A 210 -3.92 -1.18 19.83
CA VAL A 210 -3.32 -2.34 19.13
C VAL A 210 -1.81 -2.45 19.29
N ARG A 211 -1.11 -1.39 19.71
CA ARG A 211 0.37 -1.35 19.68
C ARG A 211 1.02 -2.46 20.52
N GLU A 212 0.44 -2.84 21.66
CA GLU A 212 0.98 -3.92 22.49
C GLU A 212 0.83 -5.29 21.83
N GLU A 213 -0.29 -5.53 21.15
CA GLU A 213 -0.51 -6.73 20.35
C GLU A 213 0.49 -6.79 19.19
N VAL A 214 0.63 -5.69 18.44
CA VAL A 214 1.62 -5.57 17.36
C VAL A 214 3.04 -5.85 17.88
N ALA A 215 3.41 -5.28 19.03
CA ALA A 215 4.71 -5.53 19.64
C ALA A 215 4.90 -6.99 20.09
N ALA A 216 3.88 -7.62 20.67
CA ALA A 216 3.93 -9.04 21.02
C ALA A 216 4.15 -9.92 19.79
N LYS A 217 3.43 -9.64 18.70
CA LYS A 217 3.59 -10.33 17.41
C LYS A 217 4.96 -10.10 16.77
N TYR A 218 5.52 -8.90 16.85
CA TYR A 218 6.91 -8.66 16.46
C TYR A 218 7.91 -9.44 17.33
N CYS A 219 7.69 -9.58 18.64
CA CYS A 219 8.51 -10.45 19.48
C CYS A 219 8.43 -11.93 19.04
N GLU A 220 7.22 -12.45 18.79
CA GLU A 220 6.98 -13.82 18.28
C GLU A 220 7.69 -14.06 16.94
N ALA A 221 7.76 -13.04 16.08
CA ALA A 221 8.47 -13.07 14.81
C ALA A 221 10.00 -12.90 14.93
N GLY A 222 10.55 -12.74 16.14
CA GLY A 222 11.98 -12.50 16.37
C GLY A 222 12.42 -11.06 16.12
N LEU A 223 11.50 -10.11 15.93
CA LEU A 223 11.73 -8.69 15.67
C LEU A 223 11.72 -7.87 16.98
N GLY A 224 12.52 -8.28 17.97
CA GLY A 224 12.51 -7.69 19.31
C GLY A 224 12.81 -6.18 19.36
N GLU A 225 13.68 -5.68 18.48
CA GLU A 225 13.96 -4.24 18.37
C GLU A 225 12.75 -3.46 17.87
N MET A 226 12.02 -3.99 16.87
CA MET A 226 10.80 -3.38 16.36
C MET A 226 9.70 -3.40 17.42
N ALA A 227 9.54 -4.50 18.15
CA ALA A 227 8.61 -4.58 19.27
C ALA A 227 8.92 -3.51 20.34
N ALA A 228 10.20 -3.34 20.68
CA ALA A 228 10.63 -2.32 21.64
C ALA A 228 10.44 -0.89 21.12
N PHE A 229 10.55 -0.67 19.81
CA PHE A 229 10.23 0.62 19.19
C PHE A 229 8.73 0.91 19.27
N VAL A 230 7.88 -0.05 18.87
CA VAL A 230 6.43 0.06 18.88
C VAL A 230 5.87 0.39 20.27
N ARG A 231 6.41 -0.24 21.33
CA ARG A 231 6.00 0.05 22.72
C ARG A 231 6.34 1.45 23.23
N ARG A 232 7.34 2.10 22.61
CA ARG A 232 7.83 3.43 23.00
C ARG A 232 7.20 4.57 22.21
N ALA A 233 6.48 4.26 21.13
CA ALA A 233 5.89 5.21 20.20
C ALA A 233 4.56 5.78 20.70
#